data_AF-A0A951DSV1-F1
#
_entry.id   AF-A0A951DSV1-F1
#
_cell.length_a   1.000
_cell.length_b   1.000
_cell.length_c   1.000
_cell.angle_alpha   90.00
_cell.angle_beta   90.00
_cell.angle_gamma   90.00
#
_symmetry.space_group_name_H-M   'P 1'
#
loop_
_entity.id
_entity.type
_entity.pdbx_description
1 polymer ?
#
loop_
_entity_poly.entity_id
_entity_poly.type
_entity_poly.pdbx_seq_one_letter_code
_entity_poly.pdbx_strand_id
1 'polypeptide(L)' 'MSSSSDMMDEPNAVDVSAGGTARLVYTFDRLGTLEYGCQVPGHYAAGMLGTIAVI' A
#
# COMPACT_ATOMS: atom_id res chain seq x y z
N MET A 1 21.74 9.29 3.79
CA MET A 1 20.48 9.40 3.02
C MET A 1 20.55 8.33 1.95
N SER A 2 20.49 7.06 2.37
CA SER A 2 20.83 5.93 1.51
C SER A 2 19.55 5.36 0.91
N SER A 3 19.37 5.67 -0.38
CA SER A 3 18.82 4.82 -1.43
C SER A 3 17.77 3.77 -1.03
N SER A 4 16.50 4.15 -1.06
CA SER A 4 15.36 3.22 -1.19
C SER A 4 15.05 2.92 -2.66
N SER A 5 16.08 2.69 -3.46
CA SER A 5 15.97 2.38 -4.90
C SER A 5 15.35 1.00 -5.20
N ASP A 6 14.87 0.29 -4.18
CA ASP A 6 14.22 -1.02 -4.30
C ASP A 6 12.69 -0.99 -4.07
N MET A 7 12.09 0.17 -3.77
CA MET A 7 10.62 0.33 -3.62
C MET A 7 9.92 0.89 -4.88
N MET A 8 10.69 1.20 -5.94
CA MET A 8 10.21 2.02 -7.07
C MET A 8 9.42 1.27 -8.15
N ASP A 9 9.02 0.01 -7.96
CA ASP A 9 8.17 -0.67 -8.96
C ASP A 9 7.28 -1.80 -8.40
N GLU A 10 6.83 -1.71 -7.15
CA GLU A 10 5.73 -2.61 -6.74
C GLU A 10 4.41 -2.06 -7.31
N PRO A 11 3.73 -2.76 -8.25
CA PRO A 11 2.53 -2.25 -8.92
C PRO A 11 1.33 -2.09 -7.97
N ASN A 12 1.46 -2.56 -6.74
CA ASN A 12 0.45 -2.57 -5.68
C ASN A 12 0.84 -1.70 -4.47
N ALA A 13 1.83 -0.82 -4.58
CA ALA A 13 2.26 0.08 -3.51
C ALA A 13 2.44 1.53 -3.98
N VAL A 14 2.31 2.47 -3.06
CA VAL A 14 2.60 3.88 -3.30
C VAL A 14 3.07 4.55 -2.01
N ASP A 15 4.12 5.37 -2.10
CA ASP A 15 4.58 6.17 -0.98
C ASP A 15 3.78 7.48 -0.88
N VAL A 16 3.38 7.82 0.35
CA VAL A 16 2.64 9.05 0.63
C VAL A 16 3.30 9.79 1.79
N SER A 17 3.83 10.98 1.50
CA SER A 17 4.34 11.88 2.53
C SER A 17 3.22 12.34 3.48
N ALA A 18 3.56 12.69 4.71
CA ALA A 18 2.60 13.25 5.67
C ALA A 18 1.88 14.48 5.09
N GLY A 19 0.54 14.47 5.15
CA GLY A 19 -0.31 15.51 4.54
C GLY A 19 -0.39 15.50 3.01
N GLY A 20 0.32 14.57 2.36
CA GLY A 20 0.31 14.37 0.92
C GLY A 20 -0.89 13.58 0.43
N THR A 21 -1.03 13.50 -0.89
CA THR A 21 -2.03 12.66 -1.56
C THR A 21 -1.36 11.98 -2.74
N ALA A 22 -1.57 10.67 -2.89
CA ALA A 22 -1.11 9.89 -4.03
C ALA A 22 -2.26 9.04 -4.60
N ARG A 23 -2.05 8.46 -5.77
CA ARG A 23 -3.03 7.59 -6.44
C ARG A 23 -2.36 6.28 -6.84
N LEU A 24 -2.95 5.16 -6.43
CA LEU A 24 -2.62 3.82 -6.87
C LEU A 24 -3.82 3.26 -7.64
N VAL A 25 -3.58 2.75 -8.85
CA VAL A 25 -4.59 2.07 -9.67
C VAL A 25 -4.12 0.64 -9.88
N TYR A 26 -4.93 -0.33 -9.44
CA TYR A 26 -4.63 -1.74 -9.54
C TYR A 26 -5.80 -2.49 -10.19
N THR A 27 -5.50 -3.43 -11.09
CA THR A 27 -6.49 -4.29 -11.73
C THR A 27 -6.44 -5.67 -11.09
N PHE A 28 -7.54 -6.09 -10.46
CA PHE A 28 -7.65 -7.40 -9.84
C PHE A 28 -7.96 -8.48 -10.88
N ASP A 29 -7.23 -9.59 -10.83
CA ASP A 29 -7.39 -10.73 -11.73
C ASP A 29 -8.07 -11.94 -11.07
N ARG A 30 -8.34 -11.85 -9.76
CA ARG A 30 -8.87 -12.94 -8.93
C ARG A 30 -9.88 -12.41 -7.92
N LEU A 31 -10.93 -13.21 -7.68
CA LEU A 31 -11.90 -12.98 -6.62
C LEU A 31 -11.28 -13.26 -5.24
N GLY A 32 -11.78 -12.59 -4.19
CA GLY A 32 -11.36 -12.82 -2.82
C GLY A 32 -11.30 -11.54 -1.97
N THR A 33 -10.88 -11.70 -0.71
CA THR A 33 -10.61 -10.59 0.20
C THR A 33 -9.10 -10.37 0.28
N LEU A 34 -8.66 -9.16 -0.07
CA LEU A 34 -7.28 -8.73 0.07
C LEU A 34 -7.15 -7.76 1.24
N GLU A 35 -5.99 -7.76 1.87
CA GLU A 35 -5.63 -6.76 2.87
C GLU A 35 -4.65 -5.75 2.26
N TYR A 36 -4.86 -4.47 2.56
CA TYR A 36 -3.87 -3.42 2.31
C TYR A 36 -3.45 -2.81 3.64
N GLY A 37 -2.19 -2.38 3.73
CA GLY A 37 -1.68 -1.77 4.94
C GLY A 37 -0.39 -1.01 4.73
N CYS A 38 -0.09 -0.12 5.68
CA CYS A 38 1.14 0.66 5.65
C CYS A 38 2.32 -0.15 6.21
N GLN A 39 3.37 -0.32 5.40
CA GLN A 39 4.56 -1.10 5.79
C GLN A 39 5.55 -0.32 6.66
N VAL A 40 5.27 0.94 7.00
CA VAL A 40 6.09 1.72 7.93
C VAL A 40 5.98 1.09 9.33
N PRO A 41 7.11 0.84 10.03
CA PRO A 41 7.10 0.23 11.35
C PRO A 41 6.12 0.93 12.31
N GLY A 42 5.26 0.13 12.95
CA GLY A 42 4.24 0.61 13.90
C GLY A 42 2.94 1.10 13.26
N HIS A 43 2.93 1.53 11.99
CA HIS A 43 1.74 2.11 11.37
C HIS A 43 0.63 1.06 11.15
N TYR A 44 0.99 -0.12 10.64
CA TYR A 44 0.05 -1.23 10.48
C TYR A 44 -0.62 -1.59 11.81
N ALA A 45 0.18 -1.82 12.86
CA ALA A 45 -0.33 -2.17 14.19
C ALA A 45 -1.15 -1.04 14.85
N ALA A 46 -0.88 0.21 14.49
CA ALA A 46 -1.64 1.38 14.92
C ALA A 46 -2.98 1.55 14.17
N GLY A 47 -3.28 0.71 13.18
CA GLY A 47 -4.57 0.71 12.48
C GLY A 47 -4.53 1.19 11.04
N MET A 48 -3.36 1.42 10.43
CA MET A 48 -3.25 1.73 9.00
C MET A 48 -3.35 0.45 8.16
N LEU A 49 -4.49 -0.23 8.24
CA LEU A 49 -4.85 -1.41 7.46
C LEU A 49 -6.31 -1.34 7.03
N GLY A 50 -6.66 -2.11 6.01
CA GLY A 50 -8.05 -2.31 5.57
C GLY A 50 -8.18 -3.46 4.60
N THR A 51 -9.43 -3.79 4.26
CA THR A 51 -9.74 -4.92 3.37
C THR A 51 -10.40 -4.45 2.08
N ILE A 52 -10.06 -5.10 0.97
CA ILE A 52 -10.74 -4.96 -0.32
C ILE A 52 -11.42 -6.29 -0.63
N ALA A 53 -12.74 -6.26 -0.82
CA ALA A 53 -13.49 -7.42 -1.30
C ALA A 53 -13.67 -7.34 -2.81
N VAL A 54 -13.10 -8.31 -3.53
CA VAL A 54 -13.28 -8.50 -4.98
C VAL A 54 -14.29 -9.63 -5.14
N ILE A 55 -15.50 -9.28 -5.58
CA ILE A 55 -16.66 -10.17 -5.71
C ILE A 55 -17.11 -10.31 -7.15
#